data_AF-A0A9Q1CQ02-F1
#
_entry.id   AF-A0A9Q1CQ02-F1
#
_cell.length_a   1.000
_cell.length_b   1.000
_cell.length_c   1.000
_cell.angle_alpha   90.00
_cell.angle_beta   90.00
_cell.angle_gamma   90.00
#
_symmetry.space_group_name_H-M   'P 1'
#
loop_
_entity.id
_entity.type
_entity.pdbx_description
1 polymer ?
#
loop_
_entity_poly.entity_id
_entity_poly.type
_entity_poly.pdbx_seq_one_letter_code
_entity_poly.pdbx_strand_id
1 'polypeptide(L)'
;MEAHFKTPEIIRTPLKINFKNEAGTDAQGVSRDAYTSFWKMFFESSADGEDARVPAINPHYGLEEWQAIGRILVKGFLDVKVFPIQLAPVFFEALMFGEEALSPDDLFDSFMLYLSESDRKVISSALHDKSCQKKTWRRSKTYLIVKAAIAFHLKIKCSILSNNLHINA
;
A
#
# COMPACT_ATOMS: atom_id res chain seq x y z
N MET A 1 -2.29 -17.41 1.82
CA MET A 1 -2.97 -16.54 2.80
C MET A 1 -4.15 -15.84 2.16
N GLU A 2 -3.96 -15.05 1.10
CA GLU A 2 -5.00 -14.29 0.36
C GLU A 2 -6.32 -15.03 0.11
N ALA A 3 -6.29 -16.26 -0.41
CA ALA A 3 -7.51 -17.03 -0.72
C ALA A 3 -8.47 -17.20 0.48
N HIS A 4 -7.94 -17.24 1.72
CA HIS A 4 -8.77 -17.35 2.93
C HIS A 4 -9.43 -16.02 3.32
N PHE A 5 -8.94 -14.90 2.80
CA PHE A 5 -9.41 -13.54 3.12
C PHE A 5 -10.44 -13.00 2.13
N LYS A 6 -10.95 -13.83 1.22
CA LYS A 6 -11.97 -13.45 0.25
C LYS A 6 -13.31 -13.11 0.92
N THR A 7 -13.67 -13.78 2.02
CA THR A 7 -14.93 -13.56 2.75
C THR A 7 -14.81 -12.47 3.84
N PRO A 8 -15.81 -11.57 3.98
CA PRO A 8 -15.75 -10.46 4.94
C PRO A 8 -15.78 -10.89 6.42
N GLU A 9 -16.38 -12.04 6.73
CA GLU A 9 -16.54 -12.58 8.09
C GLU A 9 -15.21 -12.90 8.77
N ILE A 10 -14.14 -13.07 7.97
CA ILE A 10 -12.80 -13.37 8.49
C ILE A 10 -12.30 -12.30 9.46
N ILE A 11 -12.70 -11.03 9.27
CA ILE A 11 -12.27 -9.93 10.13
C ILE A 11 -12.67 -10.17 11.59
N ARG A 12 -13.86 -10.73 11.82
CA ARG A 12 -14.44 -10.96 13.15
C ARG A 12 -14.11 -12.34 13.73
N THR A 13 -13.52 -13.22 12.93
CA THR A 13 -13.22 -14.60 13.33
C THR A 13 -11.83 -14.68 13.97
N PRO A 14 -11.66 -15.32 15.15
CA PRO A 14 -10.34 -15.63 15.69
C PRO A 14 -9.58 -16.54 14.74
N LEU A 15 -8.36 -16.16 14.37
CA LEU A 15 -7.50 -16.97 13.49
C LEU A 15 -6.44 -17.70 14.31
N LYS A 16 -6.22 -18.96 13.97
CA LYS A 16 -5.07 -19.75 14.44
C LYS A 16 -4.26 -20.16 13.23
N ILE A 17 -3.03 -19.66 13.14
CA ILE A 17 -2.15 -19.90 11.98
C ILE A 17 -1.17 -21.02 12.32
N ASN A 18 -1.01 -21.97 11.41
CA ASN A 18 0.03 -23.00 11.53
C ASN A 18 0.78 -23.09 10.20
N PHE A 19 2.11 -23.20 10.25
CA PHE A 19 2.90 -23.49 9.06
C PHE A 19 2.91 -25.00 8.80
N LYS A 20 2.76 -25.37 7.52
CA LYS A 20 2.72 -26.77 7.13
C LYS A 20 4.06 -27.42 7.44
N ASN A 21 4.04 -28.56 8.13
CA ASN A 21 5.23 -29.31 8.56
C ASN A 21 6.08 -28.63 9.64
N GLU A 22 5.55 -27.65 10.36
CA GLU A 22 6.21 -27.04 11.51
C GLU A 22 5.46 -27.37 12.80
N ALA A 23 6.18 -27.71 13.87
CA ALA A 23 5.60 -28.04 15.18
C ALA A 23 5.23 -26.81 16.02
N GLY A 24 5.16 -25.62 15.41
CA GLY A 24 4.85 -24.36 16.10
C GLY A 24 3.40 -24.30 16.58
N THR A 25 3.19 -23.93 17.85
CA THR A 25 1.87 -23.58 18.36
C THR A 25 1.70 -22.07 18.32
N ASP A 26 0.62 -21.58 17.70
CA ASP A 26 0.35 -20.15 17.60
C ASP A 26 -0.05 -19.55 18.96
N ALA A 27 0.93 -18.91 19.61
CA ALA A 27 0.74 -18.00 20.73
C ALA A 27 1.06 -16.56 20.30
N GLN A 28 0.53 -16.15 19.14
CA GLN A 28 0.80 -14.90 18.40
C GLN A 28 2.14 -14.85 17.64
N GLY A 29 3.14 -15.66 17.99
CA GLY A 29 4.42 -15.67 17.29
C GLY A 29 4.30 -16.13 15.83
N VAL A 30 3.64 -17.28 15.63
CA VAL A 30 3.45 -17.88 14.31
C VAL A 30 2.59 -16.99 13.41
N SER A 31 1.52 -16.43 13.96
CA SER A 31 0.67 -15.49 13.22
C SER A 31 1.39 -14.19 12.85
N ARG A 32 2.17 -13.59 13.76
CA ARG A 32 3.02 -12.42 13.43
C ARG A 32 3.98 -12.70 12.29
N ASP A 33 4.64 -13.85 12.32
CA ASP A 33 5.58 -14.26 11.28
C ASP A 33 4.87 -14.46 9.93
N ALA A 34 3.69 -15.09 9.94
CA ALA A 34 2.89 -15.27 8.74
C ALA A 34 2.44 -13.94 8.10
N TYR A 35 1.96 -12.97 8.89
CA TYR A 35 1.59 -11.65 8.36
C TYR A 35 2.80 -10.87 7.84
N THR A 36 3.91 -10.88 8.59
CA THR A 36 5.14 -10.18 8.19
C THR A 36 5.71 -10.77 6.91
N SER A 37 5.77 -12.10 6.81
CA SER A 37 6.22 -12.83 5.63
C SER A 37 5.31 -12.59 4.43
N PHE A 38 3.98 -12.54 4.64
CA PHE A 38 3.05 -12.14 3.60
C PHE A 38 3.36 -10.76 3.03
N TRP A 39 3.54 -9.74 3.89
CA TRP A 39 3.84 -8.38 3.43
C TRP A 39 5.16 -8.28 2.71
N LYS A 40 6.20 -8.97 3.20
CA LYS A 40 7.48 -9.04 2.51
C LYS A 40 7.33 -9.57 1.08
N MET A 41 6.69 -10.73 0.92
CA MET A 41 6.48 -11.35 -0.39
C MET A 41 5.57 -10.49 -1.29
N PHE A 42 4.54 -9.87 -0.72
CA PHE A 42 3.65 -8.96 -1.44
C PHE A 42 4.43 -7.77 -2.00
N PHE A 43 5.29 -7.14 -1.21
CA PHE A 43 6.09 -6.01 -1.68
C PHE A 43 7.16 -6.40 -2.70
N GLU A 44 7.74 -7.59 -2.58
CA GLU A 44 8.74 -8.09 -3.53
C GLU A 44 8.13 -8.46 -4.90
N SER A 45 6.87 -8.89 -4.95
CA SER A 45 6.24 -9.44 -6.16
C SER A 45 5.15 -8.57 -6.77
N SER A 46 4.52 -7.71 -5.97
CA SER A 46 3.26 -7.05 -6.30
C SER A 46 3.24 -5.57 -5.88
N ALA A 47 4.41 -4.96 -5.67
CA ALA A 47 4.55 -3.54 -5.39
C ALA A 47 5.77 -2.94 -6.08
N ASP A 48 5.68 -1.65 -6.38
CA ASP A 48 6.74 -0.86 -6.98
C ASP A 48 7.29 0.17 -5.97
N GLY A 49 8.50 0.67 -6.21
CA GLY A 49 9.17 1.69 -5.40
C GLY A 49 10.48 1.20 -4.80
N GLU A 50 11.08 1.98 -3.90
CA GLU A 50 12.34 1.65 -3.24
C GLU A 50 12.19 1.65 -1.72
N ASP A 51 12.27 2.83 -1.07
CA ASP A 51 12.12 2.98 0.38
C ASP A 51 10.64 2.88 0.79
N ALA A 52 9.77 3.47 -0.02
CA ALA A 52 8.32 3.35 0.11
C ALA A 52 7.77 2.53 -1.07
N ARG A 53 6.92 1.56 -0.74
CA ARG A 53 6.29 0.62 -1.67
C ARG A 53 4.83 1.02 -1.90
N VAL A 54 4.46 1.12 -3.17
CA VAL A 54 3.08 1.29 -3.60
C VAL A 54 2.65 0.00 -4.29
N PRO A 55 1.50 -0.60 -3.93
CA PRO A 55 1.03 -1.79 -4.63
C PRO A 55 0.98 -1.56 -6.15
N ALA A 56 1.49 -2.51 -6.93
CA ALA A 56 1.54 -2.41 -8.38
C ALA A 56 0.14 -2.70 -8.98
N ILE A 57 -0.10 -2.21 -10.20
CA ILE A 57 -1.27 -2.63 -10.96
C ILE A 57 -0.99 -4.03 -11.50
N ASN A 58 -1.68 -5.03 -10.95
CA ASN A 58 -1.55 -6.41 -11.36
C ASN A 58 -2.80 -6.86 -12.14
N PRO A 59 -2.67 -7.30 -13.42
CA PRO A 59 -3.80 -7.80 -14.21
C PRO A 59 -4.53 -9.00 -13.58
N HIS A 60 -3.86 -9.73 -12.68
CA HIS A 60 -4.43 -10.87 -11.96
C HIS A 60 -5.18 -10.46 -10.69
N TYR A 61 -5.08 -9.20 -10.24
CA TYR A 61 -5.74 -8.71 -9.04
C TYR A 61 -7.03 -7.98 -9.40
N GLY A 62 -8.14 -8.69 -9.29
CA GLY A 62 -9.48 -8.13 -9.40
C GLY A 62 -9.96 -7.51 -8.10
N LEU A 63 -11.26 -7.17 -8.11
CA LEU A 63 -11.98 -6.62 -6.97
C LEU A 63 -11.79 -7.46 -5.70
N GLU A 64 -11.99 -8.76 -5.82
CA GLU A 64 -12.00 -9.69 -4.69
C GLU A 64 -10.60 -9.83 -4.07
N GLU A 65 -9.56 -9.90 -4.91
CA GLU A 65 -8.17 -9.95 -4.48
C GLU A 65 -7.81 -8.68 -3.69
N TRP A 66 -8.13 -7.49 -4.21
CA TRP A 66 -7.86 -6.23 -3.49
C TRP A 66 -8.62 -6.12 -2.17
N GLN A 67 -9.86 -6.62 -2.11
CA GLN A 67 -10.60 -6.71 -0.85
C GLN A 67 -9.91 -7.66 0.14
N ALA A 68 -9.41 -8.81 -0.33
CA ALA A 68 -8.65 -9.73 0.51
C ALA A 68 -7.37 -9.10 1.05
N ILE A 69 -6.61 -8.35 0.23
CA ILE A 69 -5.42 -7.59 0.69
C ILE A 69 -5.79 -6.57 1.77
N GLY A 70 -6.88 -5.82 1.58
CA GLY A 70 -7.39 -4.89 2.58
C GLY A 70 -7.78 -5.59 3.88
N ARG A 71 -8.42 -6.77 3.80
CA ARG A 71 -8.75 -7.57 4.98
C ARG A 71 -7.51 -8.10 5.69
N ILE A 72 -6.47 -8.52 4.97
CA ILE A 72 -5.19 -8.94 5.57
C ILE A 72 -4.54 -7.80 6.35
N LEU A 73 -4.54 -6.58 5.80
CA LEU A 73 -4.04 -5.38 6.46
C LEU A 73 -4.74 -5.11 7.78
N VAL A 74 -6.07 -5.05 7.74
CA VAL A 74 -6.87 -4.77 8.95
C VAL A 74 -6.71 -5.90 9.96
N LYS A 75 -6.78 -7.16 9.53
CA LYS A 75 -6.74 -8.32 10.43
C LYS A 75 -5.39 -8.50 11.10
N GLY A 76 -4.29 -8.35 10.36
CA GLY A 76 -2.93 -8.41 10.93
C GLY A 76 -2.71 -7.34 11.99
N PHE A 77 -3.24 -6.14 11.79
CA PHE A 77 -3.17 -5.07 12.78
C PHE A 77 -4.06 -5.33 14.00
N LEU A 78 -5.29 -5.79 13.80
CA LEU A 78 -6.22 -6.09 14.88
C LEU A 78 -5.71 -7.23 15.77
N ASP A 79 -5.36 -8.36 15.18
CA ASP A 79 -5.03 -9.60 15.90
C ASP A 79 -3.65 -9.53 16.55
N VAL A 80 -2.64 -9.04 15.82
CA VAL A 80 -1.23 -9.20 16.22
C VAL A 80 -0.38 -7.94 16.11
N LYS A 81 -0.99 -6.78 15.81
CA LYS A 81 -0.32 -5.46 15.70
C LYS A 81 0.76 -5.39 14.61
N VAL A 82 0.61 -6.19 13.56
CA VAL A 82 1.48 -6.11 12.38
C VAL A 82 0.93 -5.06 11.42
N PHE A 83 1.77 -4.08 11.07
CA PHE A 83 1.49 -3.08 10.04
C PHE A 83 2.64 -3.08 9.02
N PRO A 84 2.36 -3.04 7.71
CA PRO A 84 3.41 -3.05 6.69
C PRO A 84 4.11 -1.69 6.59
N ILE A 85 5.22 -1.53 7.31
CA ILE A 85 5.96 -0.27 7.40
C ILE A 85 6.53 0.25 6.06
N GLN A 86 6.70 -0.64 5.08
CA GLN A 86 7.14 -0.25 3.74
C GLN A 86 6.00 0.30 2.88
N LEU A 87 4.74 0.17 3.30
CA LEU A 87 3.62 0.74 2.57
C LEU A 87 3.75 2.27 2.56
N ALA A 88 3.70 2.89 1.38
CA ALA A 88 3.81 4.33 1.25
C ALA A 88 2.75 5.05 2.12
N PRO A 89 3.15 5.96 3.03
CA PRO A 89 2.20 6.63 3.93
C PRO A 89 1.07 7.35 3.20
N VAL A 90 1.38 8.07 2.12
CA VAL A 90 0.36 8.78 1.32
C VAL A 90 -0.61 7.83 0.64
N PHE A 91 -0.17 6.61 0.29
CA PHE A 91 -1.06 5.60 -0.27
C PHE A 91 -2.05 5.14 0.80
N PHE A 92 -1.59 4.91 2.03
CA PHE A 92 -2.45 4.54 3.14
C PHE A 92 -3.37 5.69 3.58
N GLU A 93 -2.88 6.92 3.60
CA GLU A 93 -3.68 8.10 3.93
C GLU A 93 -4.81 8.30 2.91
N ALA A 94 -4.50 8.25 1.62
CA ALA A 94 -5.53 8.34 0.60
C ALA A 94 -6.49 7.15 0.59
N LEU A 95 -6.03 5.95 1.00
CA LEU A 95 -6.90 4.80 1.20
C LEU A 95 -7.94 5.04 2.30
N MET A 96 -7.56 5.74 3.37
CA MET A 96 -8.39 5.97 4.54
C MET A 96 -9.27 7.22 4.42
N PHE A 97 -8.76 8.28 3.81
CA PHE A 97 -9.36 9.63 3.83
C PHE A 97 -9.66 10.20 2.45
N GLY A 98 -9.38 9.45 1.38
CA GLY A 98 -9.53 9.93 0.00
C GLY A 98 -8.32 10.73 -0.49
N GLU A 99 -8.22 10.91 -1.80
CA GLU A 99 -7.08 11.62 -2.41
C GLU A 99 -7.07 13.10 -2.08
N GLU A 100 -8.26 13.66 -1.83
CA GLU A 100 -8.49 15.06 -1.49
C GLU A 100 -7.83 15.48 -0.18
N ALA A 101 -7.49 14.52 0.68
CA ALA A 101 -6.77 14.76 1.92
C ALA A 101 -5.28 15.08 1.67
N LEU A 102 -4.73 14.69 0.51
CA LEU A 102 -3.30 14.81 0.23
C LEU A 102 -2.91 16.17 -0.36
N SER A 103 -1.88 16.79 0.19
CA SER A 103 -1.27 17.97 -0.40
C SER A 103 -0.29 17.63 -1.52
N PRO A 104 0.03 18.58 -2.42
CA PRO A 104 1.10 18.40 -3.40
C PRO A 104 2.48 18.09 -2.79
N ASP A 105 2.74 18.56 -1.57
CA ASP A 105 4.02 18.34 -0.89
C ASP A 105 4.10 16.91 -0.36
N ASP A 106 3.01 16.36 0.19
CA ASP A 106 2.94 14.95 0.62
C ASP A 106 3.22 14.00 -0.56
N LEU A 107 2.60 14.30 -1.71
CA LEU A 107 2.80 13.54 -2.95
C LEU A 107 4.24 13.62 -3.44
N PHE A 108 4.88 14.77 -3.28
CA PHE A 108 6.27 14.96 -3.68
C PHE A 108 7.23 14.20 -2.76
N ASP A 109 7.05 14.30 -1.45
CA ASP A 109 7.87 13.59 -0.47
C ASP A 109 7.76 12.07 -0.66
N SER A 110 6.54 11.56 -0.86
CA SER A 110 6.35 10.14 -1.17
C SER A 110 6.95 9.75 -2.51
N PHE A 111 6.91 10.61 -3.52
CA PHE A 111 7.56 10.33 -4.81
C PHE A 111 9.07 10.21 -4.63
N MET A 112 9.68 11.06 -3.82
CA MET A 112 11.11 10.95 -3.52
C MET A 112 11.44 9.60 -2.88
N LEU A 113 10.64 9.13 -1.92
CA LEU A 113 10.80 7.80 -1.29
C LEU A 113 10.55 6.62 -2.23
N TYR A 114 9.71 6.79 -3.23
CA TYR A 114 9.45 5.78 -4.26
C TYR A 114 10.66 5.58 -5.18
N LEU A 115 11.42 6.64 -5.46
CA LEU A 115 12.57 6.59 -6.36
C LEU A 115 13.75 5.82 -5.76
N SER A 116 14.52 5.18 -6.66
CA SER A 116 15.87 4.68 -6.36
C SER A 116 16.75 5.81 -5.83
N GLU A 117 17.76 5.47 -5.03
CA GLU A 117 18.69 6.47 -4.49
C GLU A 117 19.38 7.28 -5.59
N SER A 118 19.75 6.65 -6.71
CA SER A 118 20.35 7.32 -7.87
C SER A 118 19.41 8.32 -8.51
N ASP A 119 18.15 7.93 -8.76
CA ASP A 119 17.16 8.81 -9.39
C ASP A 119 16.82 9.97 -8.46
N ARG A 120 16.67 9.71 -7.17
CA ARG A 120 16.41 10.73 -6.15
C ARG A 120 17.51 11.80 -6.15
N LYS A 121 18.79 11.40 -6.22
CA LYS A 121 19.92 12.35 -6.29
C LYS A 121 19.86 13.20 -7.56
N VAL A 122 19.56 12.60 -8.71
CA VAL A 122 19.43 13.32 -9.99
C VAL A 122 18.30 14.34 -9.93
N ILE A 123 17.12 13.93 -9.44
CA ILE A 123 15.95 14.81 -9.31
C ILE A 123 16.22 15.94 -8.32
N SER A 124 16.78 15.66 -7.15
CA SER A 124 17.14 16.70 -6.18
C SER A 124 18.11 17.72 -6.79
N SER A 125 19.13 17.25 -7.51
CA SER A 125 20.13 18.12 -8.14
C SER A 125 19.50 19.02 -9.21
N ALA A 126 18.65 18.45 -10.06
CA ALA A 126 17.92 19.18 -11.11
C ALA A 126 16.94 20.20 -10.52
N LEU A 127 16.32 19.89 -9.37
CA LEU A 127 15.45 20.81 -8.67
C LEU A 127 16.23 21.95 -8.04
N HIS A 128 17.46 21.76 -7.56
CA HIS A 128 18.27 22.87 -7.02
C HIS A 128 18.75 23.87 -8.10
N ASP A 129 18.72 23.49 -9.37
CA ASP A 129 19.02 24.38 -10.50
C ASP A 129 17.84 25.35 -10.75
N LYS A 130 18.05 26.64 -10.43
CA LYS A 130 17.03 27.70 -10.43
C LYS A 130 16.44 28.03 -11.81
N SER A 131 16.96 27.44 -12.88
CA SER A 131 16.52 27.70 -14.27
C SER A 131 15.20 27.02 -14.65
N CYS A 132 14.74 25.98 -13.93
CA CYS A 132 13.57 25.17 -14.31
C CYS A 132 12.39 25.25 -13.32
N GLN A 133 12.37 26.24 -12.43
CA GLN A 133 11.52 26.13 -11.25
C GLN A 133 10.08 26.66 -11.40
N LYS A 134 9.14 25.75 -11.08
CA LYS A 134 7.74 25.94 -10.62
C LYS A 134 6.59 25.89 -11.65
N LYS A 135 6.81 26.05 -12.95
CA LYS A 135 5.70 25.96 -13.95
C LYS A 135 5.59 24.61 -14.68
N THR A 136 6.66 23.83 -14.71
CA THR A 136 6.79 22.61 -15.52
C THR A 136 6.28 21.36 -14.81
N TRP A 137 6.44 21.25 -13.48
CA TRP A 137 6.03 20.03 -12.75
C TRP A 137 4.52 19.78 -12.75
N ARG A 138 3.67 20.81 -12.74
CA ARG A 138 2.20 20.66 -12.91
C ARG A 138 1.79 20.07 -14.28
N ARG A 139 2.70 20.07 -15.27
CA ARG A 139 2.48 19.60 -16.65
C ARG A 139 3.38 18.44 -17.05
N SER A 140 4.24 17.98 -16.14
CA SER A 140 5.16 16.87 -16.41
C SER A 140 4.35 15.58 -16.64
N LYS A 141 4.72 14.81 -17.67
CA LYS A 141 4.18 13.45 -17.86
C LYS A 141 4.36 12.61 -16.60
N THR A 142 5.43 12.81 -15.83
CA THR A 142 5.68 12.12 -14.55
C THR A 142 4.68 12.52 -13.48
N TYR A 143 4.31 13.81 -13.37
CA TYR A 143 3.22 14.25 -12.49
C TYR A 143 1.87 13.70 -12.96
N LEU A 144 1.63 13.64 -14.26
CA LEU A 144 0.41 13.02 -14.81
C LEU A 144 0.42 11.49 -14.65
N ILE A 145 1.57 10.83 -14.62
CA ILE A 145 1.72 9.38 -14.38
C ILE A 145 1.60 9.08 -12.89
N VAL A 146 2.16 9.89 -12.00
CA VAL A 146 2.00 9.74 -10.55
C VAL A 146 0.59 10.13 -10.14
N LYS A 147 0.02 11.21 -10.70
CA LYS A 147 -1.39 11.58 -10.50
C LYS A 147 -2.34 10.60 -11.18
N ALA A 148 -2.01 10.02 -12.34
CA ALA A 148 -2.83 8.96 -12.94
C ALA A 148 -2.63 7.64 -12.24
N ALA A 149 -1.45 7.32 -11.70
CA ALA A 149 -1.23 6.13 -10.90
C ALA A 149 -1.99 6.28 -9.58
N ILE A 150 -1.80 7.36 -8.85
CA ILE A 150 -2.50 7.69 -7.60
C ILE A 150 -4.01 7.80 -7.89
N ALA A 151 -4.48 8.60 -8.85
CA ALA A 151 -5.91 8.72 -9.19
C ALA A 151 -6.54 7.47 -9.80
N PHE A 152 -5.85 6.67 -10.62
CA PHE A 152 -6.41 5.42 -11.15
C PHE A 152 -6.43 4.33 -10.06
N HIS A 153 -5.39 4.31 -9.23
CA HIS A 153 -5.26 3.38 -8.12
C HIS A 153 -6.23 3.74 -6.99
N LEU A 154 -6.52 5.02 -6.74
CA LEU A 154 -7.47 5.48 -5.74
C LEU A 154 -8.91 5.51 -6.26
N LYS A 155 -9.22 5.83 -7.52
CA LYS A 155 -10.60 5.69 -8.04
C LYS A 155 -11.08 4.24 -8.01
N ILE A 156 -10.22 3.29 -8.37
CA ILE A 156 -10.56 1.88 -8.33
C ILE A 156 -10.54 1.38 -6.87
N LYS A 157 -9.52 1.71 -6.07
CA LYS A 157 -9.41 1.17 -4.70
C LYS A 157 -10.34 1.83 -3.68
N CYS A 158 -10.56 3.15 -3.72
CA CYS A 158 -11.55 3.81 -2.86
C CYS A 158 -12.97 3.37 -3.22
N SER A 159 -13.36 3.27 -4.50
CA SER A 159 -14.72 2.80 -4.85
C SER A 159 -15.00 1.36 -4.36
N ILE A 160 -13.95 0.55 -4.22
CA ILE A 160 -14.02 -0.85 -3.77
C ILE A 160 -14.00 -0.97 -2.23
N LEU A 161 -13.21 -0.13 -1.56
CA LEU A 161 -13.02 -0.17 -0.10
C LEU A 161 -13.98 0.74 0.66
N SER A 162 -14.34 1.92 0.12
CA SER A 162 -15.25 2.88 0.76
C SER A 162 -16.72 2.43 0.77
N ASN A 163 -17.16 1.70 -0.26
CA ASN A 163 -18.53 1.14 -0.29
C ASN A 163 -18.75 -0.01 0.71
N ASN A 164 -17.70 -0.49 1.41
CA ASN A 164 -17.79 -1.63 2.32
C ASN A 164 -17.14 -1.40 3.70
N LEU A 165 -16.47 -0.26 3.91
CA LEU A 165 -16.13 0.25 5.23
C LEU A 165 -17.32 1.05 5.80
N HIS A 166 -18.51 0.46 5.84
CA HIS A 166 -19.44 0.77 6.93
C HIS A 166 -18.85 0.18 8.21
N ILE A 167 -17.78 0.80 8.71
CA ILE A 167 -17.50 0.78 10.14
C ILE A 167 -18.60 1.69 10.70
N ASN A 168 -19.71 1.09 11.09
CA ASN A 168 -20.61 1.75 12.02
C ASN A 168 -19.77 2.00 13.28
N ALA A 169 -19.35 3.25 13.44
CA ALA A 169 -18.86 3.77 14.70
C ALA A 169 -19.94 3.62 15.78
#